data_AF-A0A8T4P4G2-F1
#
_entry.id   AF-A0A8T4P4G2-F1
#
_cell.length_a   1.000
_cell.length_b   1.000
_cell.length_c   1.000
_cell.angle_alpha   90.00
_cell.angle_beta   90.00
_cell.angle_gamma   90.00
#
_symmetry.space_group_name_H-M   'P 1'
#
loop_
_entity.id
_entity.type
_entity.pdbx_description
1 polymer ?
#
loop_
_entity_poly.entity_id
_entity_poly.type
_entity_poly.pdbx_seq_one_letter_code
_entity_poly.pdbx_strand_id
1 'polypeptide(L)'
;MAKIKKSEYIKISRTLVKKLYDETCFGKGSLYIETLKKGVLEDYIDKVEPVLNALVKQEIVCKKKKKHGWKYHLNMNRIDKIEQIIKEKGKQSVIPILLIL
;
A
#
# COMPACT_ATOMS: atom_id res chain seq x y z
N MET A 1 -2.16 -17.91 -5.71
CA MET A 1 -2.02 -16.43 -5.75
C MET A 1 -2.15 -16.01 -7.19
N ALA A 2 -3.08 -15.10 -7.52
CA ALA A 2 -3.16 -14.53 -8.86
C ALA A 2 -1.80 -13.90 -9.23
N LYS A 3 -1.30 -14.15 -10.45
CA LYS A 3 -0.08 -13.49 -10.94
C LYS A 3 -0.37 -11.99 -11.07
N ILE A 4 0.15 -11.19 -10.15
CA ILE A 4 0.04 -9.73 -10.21
C ILE A 4 1.14 -9.21 -11.14
N LYS A 5 0.76 -8.50 -12.20
CA LYS A 5 1.74 -7.89 -13.10
C LYS A 5 2.48 -6.77 -12.35
N LYS A 6 3.76 -6.57 -12.67
CA LYS A 6 4.58 -5.48 -12.10
C LYS A 6 3.89 -4.12 -12.20
N SER A 7 3.26 -3.83 -13.34
CA SER A 7 2.52 -2.59 -13.57
C SER A 7 1.30 -2.43 -12.67
N GLU A 8 0.58 -3.52 -12.38
CA GLU A 8 -0.58 -3.52 -11.48
C GLU A 8 -0.11 -3.33 -10.04
N TYR A 9 0.94 -4.05 -9.63
CA TYR A 9 1.56 -3.90 -8.32
C TYR A 9 1.94 -2.45 -8.03
N ILE A 10 2.61 -1.79 -8.99
CA ILE A 10 3.02 -0.38 -8.86
C ILE A 10 1.78 0.53 -8.70
N LYS A 11 0.78 0.37 -9.57
CA LYS A 11 -0.45 1.21 -9.53
C LYS A 11 -1.18 1.06 -8.20
N ILE A 12 -1.45 -0.18 -7.78
CA ILE A 12 -2.19 -0.47 -6.55
C ILE A 12 -1.40 0.03 -5.34
N SER A 13 -0.10 -0.25 -5.28
CA SER A 13 0.76 0.20 -4.19
C SER A 13 0.76 1.72 -4.03
N ARG A 14 0.91 2.46 -5.14
CA ARG A 14 0.83 3.94 -5.13
C ARG A 14 -0.52 4.42 -4.63
N THR A 15 -1.62 3.86 -5.13
CA THR A 15 -2.97 4.24 -4.70
C THR A 15 -3.17 4.02 -3.20
N LEU A 16 -2.74 2.86 -2.67
CA LEU A 16 -2.91 2.53 -1.26
C LEU A 16 -2.04 3.40 -0.35
N VAL A 17 -0.75 3.58 -0.70
CA VAL A 17 0.18 4.40 0.08
C VAL A 17 -0.25 5.86 0.07
N LYS A 18 -0.62 6.39 -1.10
CA LYS A 18 -1.14 7.76 -1.22
C LYS A 18 -2.41 7.95 -0.41
N LYS A 19 -3.35 7.01 -0.45
CA LYS A 19 -4.58 7.09 0.35
C LYS A 19 -4.30 7.12 1.86
N LEU A 20 -3.41 6.25 2.34
CA LEU A 20 -3.01 6.27 3.75
C LEU A 20 -2.29 7.59 4.11
N TYR A 21 -1.50 8.15 3.19
CA TYR A 21 -0.79 9.42 3.40
C TYR A 21 -1.77 10.60 3.48
N ASP A 22 -2.67 10.72 2.51
CA ASP A 22 -3.66 11.80 2.41
C ASP A 22 -4.63 11.77 3.61
N GLU A 23 -4.93 10.58 4.14
CA GLU A 23 -5.74 10.37 5.36
C GLU A 23 -4.93 10.48 6.66
N THR A 24 -3.67 10.94 6.59
CA THR A 24 -2.76 11.08 7.73
C THR A 24 -2.63 9.82 8.59
N CYS A 25 -2.69 8.64 7.97
CA CYS A 25 -2.61 7.35 8.65
C CYS A 25 -1.17 7.01 9.05
N PHE A 26 -0.65 7.81 9.98
CA PHE A 26 0.61 7.65 10.69
C PHE A 26 0.33 7.49 12.18
N GLY A 27 1.14 6.68 12.87
CA GLY A 27 1.03 6.51 14.32
C GLY A 27 -0.35 6.04 14.81
N LYS A 28 -1.21 6.98 15.22
CA LYS A 28 -2.57 6.71 15.72
C LYS A 28 -3.61 6.52 14.60
N GLY A 29 -3.39 7.10 13.42
CA GLY A 29 -4.29 7.00 12.27
C GLY A 29 -4.21 5.63 11.60
N SER A 30 -5.34 5.04 11.21
CA SER A 30 -5.38 3.76 10.47
C SER A 30 -6.72 3.47 9.82
N LEU A 31 -6.71 2.86 8.63
CA LEU A 31 -7.89 2.53 7.83
C LEU A 31 -8.14 1.02 7.77
N TYR A 32 -9.40 0.63 7.70
CA TYR A 32 -9.78 -0.76 7.40
C TYR A 32 -9.50 -1.09 5.93
N ILE A 33 -9.26 -2.37 5.65
CA ILE A 33 -9.06 -2.86 4.27
C ILE A 33 -10.24 -2.50 3.36
N GLU A 34 -11.48 -2.58 3.86
CA GLU A 34 -12.67 -2.22 3.09
C GLU A 34 -12.67 -0.74 2.71
N THR A 35 -12.18 0.14 3.58
CA THR A 35 -11.98 1.55 3.24
C THR A 35 -10.89 1.72 2.19
N LEU A 36 -9.81 0.93 2.26
CA LEU A 36 -8.71 1.01 1.28
C LEU A 36 -9.12 0.51 -0.11
N LYS A 37 -10.03 -0.46 -0.20
CA LYS A 37 -10.60 -0.93 -1.48
C LYS A 37 -11.44 0.16 -2.17
N LYS A 38 -12.05 1.08 -1.41
CA LYS A 38 -12.83 2.20 -2.00
C LYS A 38 -11.93 3.09 -2.85
N GLY A 39 -12.25 3.25 -4.14
CA GLY A 39 -11.47 4.06 -5.09
C GLY A 39 -10.33 3.29 -5.79
N VAL A 40 -10.20 2.00 -5.54
CA VAL A 40 -9.42 1.10 -6.41
C VAL A 40 -10.33 0.62 -7.55
N LEU A 41 -9.80 0.51 -8.76
CA LEU A 41 -10.54 -0.04 -9.91
C LEU A 41 -11.02 -1.47 -9.60
N GLU A 42 -12.21 -1.82 -10.06
CA GLU A 42 -12.87 -3.09 -9.74
C GLU A 42 -12.00 -4.30 -10.11
N ASP A 43 -11.35 -4.26 -11.27
CA ASP A 43 -10.36 -5.25 -11.78
C ASP A 43 -9.13 -5.48 -10.89
N TYR A 44 -8.93 -4.62 -9.88
CA TYR A 44 -7.79 -4.65 -8.96
C TYR A 44 -8.20 -4.93 -7.51
N ILE A 45 -9.49 -5.06 -7.19
CA ILE A 45 -9.96 -5.23 -5.80
C ILE A 45 -9.42 -6.53 -5.18
N ASP A 46 -9.41 -7.63 -5.94
CA ASP A 46 -8.88 -8.93 -5.53
C ASP A 46 -7.36 -8.91 -5.27
N LYS A 47 -6.66 -7.96 -5.90
CA LYS A 47 -5.20 -7.76 -5.77
C LYS A 47 -4.80 -6.85 -4.60
N VAL A 48 -5.74 -6.11 -4.00
CA VAL A 48 -5.46 -5.17 -2.89
C VAL A 48 -4.83 -5.87 -1.70
N GLU A 49 -5.41 -6.98 -1.25
CA GLU A 49 -4.93 -7.68 -0.05
C GLU A 49 -3.53 -8.31 -0.24
N PRO A 50 -3.25 -9.02 -1.35
CA PRO A 50 -1.88 -9.44 -1.68
C PRO A 50 -0.87 -8.29 -1.70
N VAL A 51 -1.23 -7.15 -2.31
CA VAL A 51 -0.36 -5.96 -2.38
C VAL A 51 -0.11 -5.38 -0.99
N LEU A 52 -1.15 -5.23 -0.15
CA LEU A 52 -0.99 -4.79 1.23
C LEU A 52 -0.08 -5.70 2.03
N ASN A 53 -0.24 -7.02 1.90
CA ASN A 53 0.63 -7.97 2.60
C ASN A 53 2.09 -7.87 2.11
N ALA A 54 2.33 -7.60 0.83
CA ALA A 54 3.67 -7.32 0.32
C ALA A 54 4.26 -6.02 0.90
N LEU A 55 3.48 -4.93 0.93
CA LEU A 55 3.90 -3.66 1.54
C LEU A 55 4.17 -3.80 3.05
N VAL A 56 3.47 -4.70 3.73
CA VAL A 56 3.71 -5.05 5.14
C VAL A 56 5.03 -5.79 5.30
N LYS A 57 5.31 -6.79 4.45
CA LYS A 57 6.61 -7.48 4.43
C LYS A 57 7.78 -6.52 4.15
N GLN A 58 7.55 -5.52 3.29
CA GLN A 58 8.52 -4.48 2.96
C GLN A 58 8.63 -3.37 4.03
N GLU A 59 7.85 -3.48 5.11
CA GLU A 59 7.73 -2.54 6.22
C GLU A 59 7.31 -1.12 5.80
N ILE A 60 6.72 -0.95 4.62
CA ILE A 60 6.17 0.34 4.18
C ILE A 60 4.85 0.63 4.90
N VAL A 61 4.06 -0.42 5.09
CA VAL A 61 2.75 -0.37 5.75
C VAL A 61 2.80 -1.27 6.98
N CYS A 62 2.19 -0.84 8.07
CA CYS A 62 1.98 -1.64 9.26
C CYS A 62 0.54 -2.18 9.29
N LYS A 63 0.37 -3.40 9.81
CA LYS A 63 -0.93 -4.08 9.93
C LYS A 63 -1.29 -4.25 11.41
N LYS A 64 -2.50 -3.83 11.80
CA LYS A 64 -3.00 -3.88 13.18
C LYS A 64 -4.34 -4.61 13.25
N LYS A 65 -4.44 -5.62 14.12
CA LYS A 65 -5.69 -6.32 14.38
C LYS A 65 -6.65 -5.42 15.18
N LYS A 66 -7.93 -5.42 14.80
CA LYS A 66 -9.04 -4.76 15.48
C LYS A 66 -10.26 -5.69 15.54
N LYS A 67 -11.28 -5.30 16.32
CA LYS A 67 -12.52 -6.07 16.52
C LYS A 67 -13.19 -6.49 15.21
N HIS A 68 -13.20 -5.60 14.21
CA HIS A 68 -13.88 -5.82 12.92
C HIS A 68 -12.93 -6.14 11.76
N GLY A 69 -11.70 -6.60 12.05
CA GLY A 69 -10.75 -7.01 11.03
C GLY A 69 -9.40 -6.32 11.14
N TRP A 70 -8.77 -6.05 10.00
CA TRP A 70 -7.43 -5.50 9.93
C TRP A 70 -7.45 -4.03 9.54
N LYS A 71 -6.69 -3.24 10.28
CA LYS A 71 -6.38 -1.86 9.92
C LYS A 71 -4.94 -1.71 9.47
N TYR A 72 -4.69 -0.73 8.61
CA TYR A 72 -3.40 -0.46 8.02
C TYR A 72 -3.03 1.01 8.22
N HIS A 73 -1.73 1.27 8.40
CA HIS A 73 -1.15 2.61 8.52
C HIS A 73 0.27 2.62 7.97
N LEU A 74 0.81 3.79 7.68
CA LEU A 74 2.17 3.93 7.17
C LEU A 74 3.20 3.75 8.29
N ASN A 75 4.36 3.19 7.93
CA ASN A 75 5.49 3.08 8.83
C ASN A 75 6.36 4.35 8.73
N MET A 76 6.36 5.16 9.79
CA MET A 76 7.14 6.41 9.83
C MET A 76 8.65 6.20 9.71
N ASN A 77 9.17 5.03 10.11
CA ASN A 77 10.59 4.69 9.92
C ASN A 77 10.98 4.56 8.44
N ARG A 78 9.98 4.58 7.53
CA ARG A 78 10.15 4.43 6.09
C ARG A 78 9.59 5.62 5.32
N ILE A 79 9.47 6.78 5.97
CA ILE A 79 8.85 8.00 5.40
C ILE A 79 9.51 8.41 4.08
N ASP A 80 10.85 8.36 3.98
CA ASP A 80 11.56 8.72 2.74
C ASP A 80 11.12 7.85 1.55
N LYS A 81 10.98 6.54 1.78
CA LYS A 81 10.52 5.60 0.75
C LYS A 81 9.05 5.80 0.42
N ILE A 82 8.22 6.11 1.42
CA ILE A 82 6.80 6.45 1.23
C ILE A 82 6.67 7.69 0.35
N GLU A 83 7.43 8.74 0.63
CA GLU A 83 7.44 9.95 -0.17
C GLU A 83 7.91 9.69 -1.59
N GLN A 84 8.95 8.86 -1.78
CA GLN A 84 9.40 8.45 -3.11
C GLN A 84 8.29 7.73 -3.89
N ILE A 85 7.57 6.80 -3.26
CA ILE A 85 6.43 6.08 -3.85
C ILE A 85 5.32 7.06 -4.29
N ILE A 86 5.07 8.12 -3.52
CA ILE A 86 4.01 9.11 -3.80
C ILE A 86 4.44 10.13 -4.87
N LYS A 87 5.69 10.61 -4.80
CA LYS A 87 6.26 11.61 -5.74
C LYS A 87 6.49 11.04 -7.14
N GLU A 88 6.55 9.73 -7.23
CA GLU A 88 6.80 8.96 -8.42
C GLU A 88 5.75 9.16 -9.54
N LYS A 89 6.21 9.57 -10.72
CA LYS A 89 5.38 9.79 -11.93
C LYS A 89 5.78 8.82 -13.04
N GLY A 90 4.81 8.43 -13.88
CA GLY A 90 5.07 7.59 -15.06
C GLY A 90 5.40 6.12 -14.76
N LYS A 91 6.18 5.49 -15.65
CA LYS A 91 6.52 4.04 -15.63
C LYS A 91 7.69 3.66 -14.71
N GLN A 92 8.51 4.64 -14.29
CA GLN A 92 9.60 4.39 -13.34
C GLN A 92 9.02 4.12 -11.95
N SER A 93 9.61 3.17 -11.22
CA SER A 93 9.23 2.93 -9.82
C SER A 93 10.37 2.30 -8.99
N VAL A 94 10.56 2.75 -7.74
CA VAL A 94 11.37 2.14 -6.67
C VAL A 94 10.64 0.96 -6.01
N ILE A 95 9.32 0.84 -6.20
CA ILE A 95 8.53 -0.31 -5.76
C ILE A 95 9.09 -1.64 -6.33
N PRO A 96 9.49 -1.72 -7.61
CA PRO A 96 10.29 -2.80 -8.19
C PRO A 96 11.59 -3.16 -7.46
N ILE A 97 12.29 -2.20 -6.86
CA ILE A 97 13.54 -2.45 -6.14
C ILE A 97 13.25 -3.21 -4.83
N LEU A 98 12.07 -2.99 -4.24
CA LEU A 98 11.60 -3.72 -3.05
C LEU A 98 11.18 -5.19 -3.32
N LEU A 99 11.18 -5.65 -4.58
CA LEU A 99 10.94 -7.06 -4.93
C LEU A 99 12.25 -7.86 -5.08
N ILE A 100 13.41 -7.21 -5.06
CA ILE A 100 14.73 -7.82 -5.31
C ILE A 100 15.59 -7.91 -4.02
N LEU A 101 15.15 -7.29 -2.92
CA LEU A 101 15.73 -7.45 -1.57
C LEU A 101 14.80 -8.31 -0.72
#